data_AF-A0A2E1KM81-F1
#
_entry.id   AF-A0A2E1KM81-F1
#
_cell.length_a   1.000
_cell.length_b   1.000
_cell.length_c   1.000
_cell.angle_alpha   90.00
_cell.angle_beta   90.00
_cell.angle_gamma   90.00
#
_symmetry.space_group_name_H-M   'P 1'
#
loop_
_entity.id
_entity.type
_entity.pdbx_description
1 polymer ?
#
loop_
_entity_poly.entity_id
_entity_poly.type
_entity_poly.pdbx_seq_one_letter_code
_entity_poly.pdbx_strand_id
1 'polypeptide(L)'
;MPFLSTRQVGEFFKFTYQNGLKGYFFDSLRVSWATQGPMIYIHMALGWDPELNVEKLRNDFWSAFGPAARQVEGYFDYWEAHSLTHPAGSLYSPIRANDAYPPTVFARQKEVLKAALKTAASHPLPEFAERVEFLQAGLEHARLSARFMGTLDAGKVPADREEFLKAQQALQELIAFRREKEHLFISDYLDAAAYRERRNVKEIDRLFEDVETSSSAN
;
A
#
# COMPACT_ATOMS: atom_id res chain seq x y z
N MET A 1 -0.05 -0.97 -1.93
CA MET A 1 -0.44 -2.25 -1.30
C MET A 1 0.67 -2.65 -0.33
N PRO A 2 0.35 -3.19 0.85
CA PRO A 2 1.34 -3.54 1.88
C PRO A 2 2.06 -4.86 1.56
N PHE A 3 2.78 -4.90 0.45
CA PHE A 3 3.73 -5.98 0.14
C PHE A 3 5.06 -5.69 0.84
N LEU A 4 5.49 -6.60 1.72
CA LEU A 4 6.61 -6.38 2.63
C LEU A 4 7.43 -7.65 2.81
N SER A 5 8.75 -7.48 2.91
CA SER A 5 9.72 -8.56 3.12
C SER A 5 10.98 -8.04 3.83
N THR A 6 10.80 -7.40 4.99
CA THR A 6 11.88 -6.77 5.75
C THR A 6 13.04 -7.72 6.08
N ARG A 7 12.73 -8.97 6.46
CA ARG A 7 13.74 -9.97 6.84
C ARG A 7 14.43 -10.57 5.63
N GLN A 8 13.64 -11.03 4.65
CA GLN A 8 14.16 -11.66 3.43
C GLN A 8 15.07 -10.70 2.64
N VAL A 9 14.69 -9.42 2.55
CA VAL A 9 15.55 -8.38 1.94
C VAL A 9 16.87 -8.27 2.70
N GLY A 10 16.81 -8.25 4.03
CA GLY A 10 18.00 -8.16 4.85
C GLY A 10 18.98 -9.32 4.64
N GLU A 11 18.46 -10.54 4.56
CA GLU A 11 19.25 -11.73 4.22
C GLU A 11 19.83 -11.64 2.80
N PHE A 12 19.05 -11.15 1.84
CA PHE A 12 19.50 -10.98 0.45
C PHE A 12 20.64 -9.96 0.32
N PHE A 13 20.55 -8.80 0.97
CA PHE A 13 21.62 -7.80 0.98
C PHE A 13 22.92 -8.36 1.58
N LYS A 14 22.82 -9.08 2.70
CA LYS A 14 23.98 -9.73 3.32
C LYS A 14 24.60 -10.77 2.41
N PHE A 15 23.78 -11.65 1.84
CA PHE A 15 24.24 -12.68 0.91
C PHE A 15 24.97 -12.07 -0.29
N THR A 16 24.37 -11.09 -0.95
CA THR A 16 24.95 -10.47 -2.14
C THR A 16 26.24 -9.71 -1.83
N TYR A 17 26.29 -8.96 -0.71
CA TYR A 17 27.51 -8.30 -0.25
C TYR A 17 28.65 -9.29 0.01
N GLN A 18 28.37 -10.39 0.73
CA GLN A 18 29.34 -11.46 0.98
C GLN A 18 29.84 -12.15 -0.29
N ASN A 19 29.06 -12.06 -1.38
CA ASN A 19 29.39 -12.60 -2.70
C ASN A 19 29.90 -11.53 -3.69
N GLY A 20 30.35 -10.37 -3.19
CA GLY A 20 31.09 -9.39 -3.99
C GLY A 20 30.25 -8.28 -4.60
N LEU A 21 28.97 -8.11 -4.21
CA LEU A 21 28.16 -6.96 -4.62
C LEU A 21 28.86 -5.65 -4.25
N LYS A 22 29.01 -4.75 -5.23
CA LYS A 22 29.64 -3.42 -5.05
C LYS A 22 28.66 -2.25 -5.10
N GLY A 23 27.44 -2.51 -5.55
CA GLY A 23 26.37 -1.52 -5.67
C GLY A 23 25.09 -2.18 -6.13
N TYR A 24 23.98 -1.47 -5.98
CA TYR A 24 22.65 -1.92 -6.38
C TYR A 24 21.88 -0.74 -6.96
N PHE A 25 20.87 -1.04 -7.77
CA PHE A 25 19.91 -0.06 -8.26
C PHE A 25 18.52 -0.66 -8.10
N PHE A 26 17.51 0.18 -7.90
CA PHE A 26 16.12 -0.25 -7.95
C PHE A 26 15.51 0.20 -9.27
N ASP A 27 15.01 -0.75 -10.06
CA ASP A 27 14.30 -0.47 -11.32
C ASP A 27 12.82 -0.10 -11.11
N SER A 28 12.29 -0.42 -9.93
CA SER A 28 10.86 -0.38 -9.64
C SER A 28 10.54 -0.01 -8.18
N LEU A 29 11.45 0.68 -7.48
CA LEU A 29 11.17 1.19 -6.14
C LEU A 29 10.04 2.22 -6.21
N ARG A 30 8.89 1.87 -5.62
CA ARG A 30 7.73 2.76 -5.50
C ARG A 30 7.70 3.33 -4.10
N VAL A 31 7.60 4.64 -3.98
CA VAL A 31 7.58 5.33 -2.68
C VAL A 31 6.15 5.33 -2.14
N SER A 32 5.71 4.21 -1.60
CA SER A 32 4.46 4.09 -0.83
C SER A 32 4.76 3.96 0.65
N TRP A 33 5.38 5.00 1.24
CA TRP A 33 5.92 4.99 2.61
C TRP A 33 4.90 4.52 3.65
N ALA A 34 3.62 4.89 3.51
CA ALA A 34 2.57 4.49 4.44
C ALA A 34 2.29 2.97 4.48
N THR A 35 2.64 2.25 3.42
CA THR A 35 2.43 0.78 3.34
C THR A 35 3.73 -0.02 3.25
N GLN A 36 4.85 0.63 2.93
CA GLN A 36 6.13 -0.02 2.65
C GLN A 36 7.32 0.59 3.42
N GLY A 37 7.07 1.60 4.27
CA GLY A 37 8.07 2.36 5.01
C GLY A 37 9.18 1.54 5.69
N PRO A 38 8.87 0.51 6.51
CA PRO A 38 9.94 -0.25 7.19
C PRO A 38 10.83 -1.01 6.21
N MET A 39 10.26 -1.55 5.14
CA MET A 39 11.03 -2.20 4.09
C MET A 39 11.93 -1.19 3.39
N ILE A 40 11.43 -0.01 3.00
CA ILE A 40 12.23 1.03 2.35
C ILE A 40 13.35 1.52 3.28
N TYR A 41 13.05 1.78 4.56
CA TYR A 41 14.05 2.16 5.56
C TYR A 41 15.19 1.15 5.64
N ILE A 42 14.87 -0.15 5.72
CA ILE A 42 15.86 -1.23 5.78
C ILE A 42 16.68 -1.32 4.49
N HIS A 43 16.04 -1.20 3.31
CA HIS A 43 16.77 -1.18 2.03
C HIS A 43 17.81 -0.06 1.98
N MET A 44 17.44 1.16 2.40
CA MET A 44 18.36 2.30 2.39
C MET A 44 19.48 2.14 3.42
N ALA A 45 19.14 1.64 4.62
CA ALA A 45 20.14 1.41 5.68
C ALA A 45 21.16 0.35 5.27
N LEU A 46 20.71 -0.81 4.76
CA LEU A 46 21.59 -1.89 4.29
C LEU A 46 22.34 -1.53 3.01
N GLY A 47 21.77 -0.62 2.23
CA GLY A 47 22.44 -0.08 1.08
C GLY A 47 23.62 0.82 1.41
N TRP A 48 23.59 1.47 2.57
CA TRP A 48 24.71 2.21 3.14
C TRP A 48 25.71 1.28 3.84
N ASP A 49 25.20 0.39 4.70
CA ASP A 49 26.00 -0.58 5.44
C ASP A 49 25.29 -1.95 5.47
N PRO A 50 25.71 -2.91 4.63
CA PRO A 50 25.05 -4.22 4.52
C PRO A 50 25.30 -5.13 5.73
N GLU A 51 26.20 -4.76 6.64
CA GLU A 51 26.50 -5.55 7.84
C GLU A 51 25.51 -5.27 8.99
N LEU A 52 24.72 -4.19 8.90
CA LEU A 52 23.75 -3.82 9.93
C LEU A 52 22.79 -4.97 10.29
N ASN A 53 22.38 -5.01 11.56
CA ASN A 53 21.45 -6.03 12.05
C ASN A 53 20.01 -5.66 11.68
N VAL A 54 19.35 -6.53 10.91
CA VAL A 54 17.99 -6.32 10.39
C VAL A 54 16.96 -6.17 11.52
N GLU A 55 17.04 -7.00 12.56
CA GLU A 55 16.11 -6.94 13.69
C GLU A 55 16.32 -5.66 14.52
N LYS A 56 17.56 -5.19 14.63
CA LYS A 56 17.85 -3.87 15.23
C LYS A 56 17.21 -2.75 14.40
N LEU A 57 17.37 -2.75 13.08
CA LEU A 57 16.75 -1.76 12.20
C LEU A 57 15.23 -1.77 12.28
N ARG A 58 14.61 -2.96 12.35
CA ARG A 58 13.16 -3.11 12.57
C ARG A 58 12.76 -2.44 13.88
N ASN A 59 13.41 -2.80 14.99
CA ASN A 59 13.15 -2.20 16.31
C ASN A 59 13.32 -0.68 16.32
N ASP A 60 14.38 -0.17 15.68
CA ASP A 60 14.65 1.26 15.56
C ASP A 60 13.51 1.96 14.80
N PHE A 61 13.01 1.38 13.70
CA PHE A 61 11.85 1.90 12.98
C PHE A 61 10.58 1.91 13.85
N TRP A 62 10.30 0.82 14.58
CA TRP A 62 9.10 0.74 15.44
C TRP A 62 9.14 1.74 16.59
N SER A 63 10.34 2.06 17.10
CA SER A 63 10.49 3.01 18.20
C SER A 63 9.96 4.42 17.88
N ALA A 64 9.90 4.79 16.59
CA ALA A 64 9.33 6.06 16.13
C ALA A 64 7.83 6.21 16.45
N PHE A 65 7.13 5.14 16.81
CA PHE A 65 5.71 5.15 17.17
C PHE A 65 5.47 5.22 18.69
N GLY A 66 6.54 5.38 19.47
CA GLY A 66 6.48 5.55 20.92
C GLY A 66 5.77 4.37 21.61
N PRO A 67 4.74 4.63 22.45
CA PRO A 67 4.07 3.55 23.18
C PRO A 67 3.33 2.57 22.26
N ALA A 68 3.04 2.95 21.01
CA ALA A 68 2.36 2.09 20.04
C ALA A 68 3.31 1.16 19.26
N ALA A 69 4.62 1.20 19.53
CA ALA A 69 5.65 0.46 18.78
C ALA A 69 5.31 -1.02 18.59
N ARG A 70 4.88 -1.72 19.65
CA ARG A 70 4.53 -3.15 19.57
C ARG A 70 3.30 -3.44 18.71
N GLN A 71 2.31 -2.56 18.72
CA GLN A 71 1.12 -2.72 17.88
C GLN A 71 1.43 -2.47 16.41
N VAL A 72 2.31 -1.49 16.14
CA VAL A 72 2.78 -1.19 14.78
C VAL A 72 3.69 -2.30 14.24
N GLU A 73 4.58 -2.86 15.07
CA GLU A 73 5.34 -4.06 14.75
C GLU A 73 4.40 -5.21 14.34
N GLY A 74 3.39 -5.51 15.15
CA GLY A 74 2.41 -6.57 14.86
C GLY A 74 1.60 -6.32 13.57
N TYR A 75 1.26 -5.06 13.27
CA TYR A 75 0.62 -4.67 12.01
C TYR A 75 1.51 -5.00 10.80
N PHE A 76 2.80 -4.67 10.86
CA PHE A 76 3.73 -4.93 9.76
C PHE A 76 4.15 -6.40 9.66
N ASP A 77 4.32 -7.11 10.79
CA ASP A 77 4.57 -8.55 10.81
C ASP A 77 3.45 -9.34 10.15
N TYR A 78 2.19 -8.92 10.34
CA TYR A 78 1.06 -9.51 9.63
C TYR A 78 1.22 -9.39 8.11
N TRP A 79 1.59 -8.22 7.59
CA TRP A 79 1.72 -7.99 6.15
C TRP A 79 2.92 -8.70 5.55
N GLU A 80 4.02 -8.81 6.30
CA GLU A 80 5.17 -9.62 5.91
C GLU A 80 4.76 -11.10 5.81
N ALA A 81 4.07 -11.66 6.81
CA ALA A 81 3.56 -13.03 6.77
C ALA A 81 2.53 -13.23 5.64
N HIS A 82 1.63 -12.28 5.43
CA HIS A 82 0.65 -12.30 4.34
C HIS A 82 1.33 -12.35 2.97
N SER A 83 2.41 -11.59 2.79
CA SER A 83 3.19 -11.56 1.56
C SER A 83 3.82 -12.92 1.23
N LEU A 84 4.22 -13.70 2.24
CA LEU A 84 4.78 -15.04 2.04
C LEU A 84 3.75 -16.07 1.55
N THR A 85 2.45 -15.85 1.79
CA THR A 85 1.38 -16.75 1.34
C THR A 85 1.04 -16.63 -0.15
N HIS A 86 1.62 -15.64 -0.85
CA HIS A 86 1.32 -15.31 -2.24
C HIS A 86 2.59 -15.32 -3.13
N PRO A 87 3.30 -16.46 -3.25
CA PRO A 87 4.46 -16.56 -4.14
C PRO A 87 4.05 -16.42 -5.62
N ALA A 88 4.99 -16.04 -6.49
CA ALA A 88 4.84 -15.89 -7.95
C ALA A 88 4.13 -14.60 -8.47
N GLY A 89 4.27 -13.48 -7.77
CA GLY A 89 4.02 -12.16 -8.34
C GLY A 89 2.57 -11.66 -8.32
N SER A 90 1.64 -12.43 -7.73
CA SER A 90 0.25 -12.02 -7.50
C SER A 90 0.13 -10.73 -6.71
N LEU A 91 1.02 -10.51 -5.73
CA LEU A 91 1.05 -9.32 -4.89
C LEU A 91 1.38 -8.02 -5.64
N TYR A 92 2.01 -8.14 -6.82
CA TYR A 92 2.40 -7.00 -7.65
C TYR A 92 1.47 -6.77 -8.83
N SER A 93 0.52 -7.67 -9.09
CA SER A 93 -0.46 -7.51 -10.16
C SER A 93 -1.52 -6.49 -9.74
N PRO A 94 -1.59 -5.31 -10.40
CA PRO A 94 -2.62 -4.32 -10.07
C PRO A 94 -4.02 -4.87 -10.34
N ILE A 95 -4.16 -5.67 -11.40
CA ILE A 95 -5.42 -6.29 -11.82
C ILE A 95 -5.95 -7.28 -10.77
N ARG A 96 -5.05 -8.06 -10.15
CA ARG A 96 -5.42 -9.05 -9.12
C ARG A 96 -5.31 -8.53 -7.69
N ALA A 97 -5.24 -7.22 -7.51
CA ALA A 97 -5.04 -6.64 -6.18
C ALA A 97 -6.18 -7.03 -5.21
N ASN A 98 -7.42 -7.15 -5.69
CA ASN A 98 -8.55 -7.56 -4.85
C ASN A 98 -8.47 -9.03 -4.40
N ASP A 99 -7.89 -9.90 -5.24
CA ASP A 99 -7.71 -11.32 -4.91
C ASP A 99 -6.63 -11.51 -3.85
N ALA A 100 -5.49 -10.83 -4.04
CA ALA A 100 -4.36 -10.91 -3.12
C ALA A 100 -4.61 -10.13 -1.81
N TYR A 101 -5.52 -9.16 -1.82
CA TYR A 101 -5.85 -8.33 -0.66
C TYR A 101 -7.37 -8.17 -0.55
N PRO A 102 -8.09 -9.22 -0.11
CA PRO A 102 -9.54 -9.16 0.01
C PRO A 102 -9.98 -8.19 1.14
N PRO A 103 -11.23 -7.70 1.13
CA PRO A 103 -11.71 -6.73 2.13
C PRO A 103 -11.50 -7.15 3.59
N THR A 104 -11.53 -8.46 3.87
CA THR A 104 -11.36 -9.03 5.22
C THR A 104 -9.99 -8.75 5.81
N VAL A 105 -8.91 -8.76 5.01
CA VAL A 105 -7.56 -8.49 5.53
C VAL A 105 -7.42 -7.02 5.94
N PHE A 106 -8.06 -6.10 5.21
CA PHE A 106 -8.07 -4.68 5.55
C PHE A 106 -8.87 -4.40 6.82
N ALA A 107 -10.06 -5.01 6.96
CA ALA A 107 -10.91 -4.80 8.14
C ALA A 107 -10.18 -5.20 9.44
N ARG A 108 -9.48 -6.34 9.44
CA ARG A 108 -8.68 -6.77 10.58
C ARG A 108 -7.58 -5.78 10.93
N GLN A 109 -6.83 -5.32 9.93
CA GLN A 109 -5.69 -4.42 10.15
C GLN A 109 -6.13 -2.99 10.52
N LYS A 110 -7.33 -2.57 10.10
CA LYS A 110 -7.93 -1.31 10.54
C LYS A 110 -8.13 -1.28 12.05
N GLU A 111 -8.62 -2.37 12.65
CA GLU A 111 -8.80 -2.45 14.10
C GLU A 111 -7.46 -2.46 14.85
N VAL A 112 -6.41 -3.08 14.29
CA VAL A 112 -5.06 -3.02 14.86
C VAL A 112 -4.54 -1.58 14.91
N LEU A 113 -4.63 -0.83 13.80
CA LEU A 113 -4.19 0.55 13.76
C LEU A 113 -5.06 1.49 14.59
N LYS A 114 -6.36 1.20 14.75
CA LYS A 114 -7.23 1.95 15.66
C LYS A 114 -6.81 1.77 17.12
N ALA A 115 -6.44 0.55 17.52
CA ALA A 115 -5.90 0.29 18.85
C ALA A 115 -4.52 0.97 19.04
N ALA A 116 -3.65 0.90 18.03
CA ALA A 116 -2.35 1.59 18.03
C ALA A 116 -2.51 3.11 18.22
N LEU A 117 -3.49 3.73 17.53
CA LEU A 117 -3.75 5.16 17.64
C LEU A 117 -4.18 5.54 19.06
N LYS A 118 -5.07 4.75 19.68
CA LYS A 118 -5.49 4.96 21.07
C LYS A 118 -4.29 4.91 22.04
N THR A 119 -3.35 3.99 21.82
CA THR A 119 -2.14 3.87 22.63
C THR A 119 -1.16 5.01 22.37
N ALA A 120 -0.96 5.42 21.11
CA ALA A 120 -0.11 6.55 20.77
C ALA A 120 -0.64 7.86 21.37
N ALA A 121 -1.95 8.08 21.30
CA ALA A 121 -2.62 9.28 21.79
C ALA A 121 -2.60 9.42 23.33
N SER A 122 -2.23 8.39 24.09
CA SER A 122 -2.02 8.53 25.54
C SER A 122 -0.69 9.19 25.90
N HIS A 123 0.19 9.41 24.93
CA HIS A 123 1.48 10.08 25.14
C HIS A 123 1.38 11.59 24.81
N PRO A 124 2.08 12.47 25.55
CA PRO A 124 2.02 13.92 25.31
C PRO A 124 2.64 14.38 23.98
N LEU A 125 3.51 13.57 23.36
CA LEU A 125 4.08 13.88 22.06
C LEU A 125 3.10 13.51 20.93
N PRO A 126 2.56 14.49 20.18
CA PRO A 126 1.53 14.24 19.17
C PRO A 126 2.04 13.44 17.98
N GLU A 127 3.34 13.55 17.67
CA GLU A 127 3.98 12.89 16.53
C GLU A 127 3.81 11.35 16.53
N PHE A 128 3.64 10.72 17.69
CA PHE A 128 3.35 9.28 17.75
C PHE A 128 1.97 8.96 17.20
N ALA A 129 0.96 9.77 17.53
CA ALA A 129 -0.39 9.60 17.01
C ALA A 129 -0.44 9.93 15.51
N GLU A 130 0.18 11.03 15.10
CA GLU A 130 0.26 11.47 13.70
C GLU A 130 0.88 10.40 12.80
N ARG A 131 1.95 9.73 13.25
CA ARG A 131 2.57 8.61 12.50
C ARG A 131 1.62 7.43 12.36
N VAL A 132 0.79 7.12 13.37
CA VAL A 132 -0.22 6.05 13.26
C VAL A 132 -1.35 6.45 12.31
N GLU A 133 -1.82 7.70 12.37
CA GLU A 133 -2.84 8.22 11.43
C GLU A 133 -2.35 8.17 9.98
N PHE A 134 -1.07 8.47 9.75
CA PHE A 134 -0.43 8.31 8.45
C PHE A 134 -0.50 6.86 7.95
N LEU A 135 -0.26 5.86 8.81
CA LEU A 135 -0.44 4.45 8.45
C LEU A 135 -1.91 4.10 8.17
N GLN A 136 -2.86 4.64 8.93
CA GLN A 136 -4.29 4.43 8.70
C GLN A 136 -4.72 4.96 7.32
N ALA A 137 -4.23 6.14 6.93
CA ALA A 137 -4.49 6.70 5.61
C ALA A 137 -3.89 5.83 4.49
N GLY A 138 -2.68 5.30 4.69
CA GLY A 138 -2.07 4.33 3.76
C GLY A 138 -2.87 3.04 3.59
N LEU A 139 -3.36 2.48 4.71
CA LEU A 139 -4.19 1.28 4.70
C LEU A 139 -5.51 1.51 3.96
N GLU A 140 -6.15 2.65 4.20
CA GLU A 140 -7.41 3.01 3.56
C GLU A 140 -7.25 3.25 2.05
N HIS A 141 -6.17 3.93 1.63
CA HIS A 141 -5.84 4.07 0.21
C HIS A 141 -5.66 2.72 -0.48
N ALA A 142 -4.96 1.79 0.17
CA ALA A 142 -4.77 0.44 -0.34
C ALA A 142 -6.10 -0.33 -0.45
N ARG A 143 -6.97 -0.20 0.56
CA ARG A 143 -8.31 -0.81 0.57
C ARG A 143 -9.18 -0.30 -0.58
N LEU A 144 -9.25 1.02 -0.76
CA LEU A 144 -10.03 1.65 -1.83
C LEU A 144 -9.47 1.28 -3.22
N SER A 145 -8.15 1.26 -3.36
CA SER A 145 -7.50 0.85 -4.62
C SER A 145 -7.78 -0.62 -4.95
N ALA A 146 -7.73 -1.53 -3.96
CA ALA A 146 -8.09 -2.93 -4.14
C ALA A 146 -9.57 -3.10 -4.52
N ARG A 147 -10.47 -2.40 -3.82
CA ARG A 147 -11.90 -2.40 -4.13
C ARG A 147 -12.17 -1.96 -5.56
N PHE A 148 -11.57 -0.85 -6.02
CA PHE A 148 -11.74 -0.39 -7.40
C PHE A 148 -11.25 -1.43 -8.41
N MET A 149 -10.10 -2.07 -8.18
CA MET A 149 -9.64 -3.14 -9.07
C MET A 149 -10.59 -4.36 -9.06
N GLY A 150 -11.22 -4.63 -7.92
CA GLY A 150 -12.21 -5.69 -7.76
C GLY A 150 -13.54 -5.47 -8.46
N THR A 151 -13.85 -4.25 -8.91
CA THR A 151 -15.05 -3.95 -9.71
C THR A 151 -14.81 -4.09 -11.22
N LEU A 152 -13.61 -4.50 -11.65
CA LEU A 152 -13.24 -4.60 -13.05
C LEU A 152 -13.22 -6.05 -13.53
N ASP A 153 -13.52 -6.26 -14.80
CA ASP A 153 -13.44 -7.55 -15.48
C ASP A 153 -11.99 -7.83 -15.88
N ALA A 154 -11.19 -8.35 -14.95
CA ALA A 154 -9.77 -8.61 -15.14
C ALA A 154 -9.00 -7.38 -15.69
N GLY A 155 -9.27 -6.21 -15.11
CA GLY A 155 -8.66 -4.94 -15.50
C GLY A 155 -9.36 -4.25 -16.68
N LYS A 156 -10.54 -4.71 -17.10
CA LYS A 156 -11.39 -4.02 -18.07
C LYS A 156 -12.60 -3.40 -17.37
N VAL A 157 -13.00 -2.19 -17.79
CA VAL A 157 -14.27 -1.60 -17.37
C VAL A 157 -15.45 -2.51 -17.77
N PRO A 158 -16.35 -2.87 -16.83
CA PRO A 158 -17.48 -3.75 -17.14
C PRO A 158 -18.40 -3.18 -18.23
N ALA A 159 -18.98 -4.07 -19.04
CA ALA A 159 -19.99 -3.71 -20.02
C ALA A 159 -21.41 -3.70 -19.42
N ASP A 160 -21.65 -4.51 -18.40
CA ASP A 160 -22.91 -4.53 -17.66
C ASP A 160 -23.13 -3.19 -16.94
N ARG A 161 -24.37 -2.68 -16.97
CA ARG A 161 -24.70 -1.35 -16.45
C ARG A 161 -24.55 -1.28 -14.93
N GLU A 162 -24.97 -2.32 -14.20
CA GLU A 162 -24.90 -2.31 -12.75
C GLU A 162 -23.44 -2.37 -12.28
N GLU A 163 -22.64 -3.26 -12.88
CA GLU A 163 -21.21 -3.37 -12.57
C GLU A 163 -20.42 -2.14 -13.02
N PHE A 164 -20.79 -1.52 -14.15
CA PHE A 164 -20.22 -0.24 -14.57
C PHE A 164 -20.45 0.86 -13.54
N LEU A 165 -21.67 0.98 -13.02
CA LEU A 165 -22.01 1.98 -11.99
C LEU A 165 -21.24 1.72 -10.69
N LYS A 166 -21.08 0.46 -10.28
CA LYS A 166 -20.25 0.08 -9.13
C LYS A 166 -18.78 0.48 -9.32
N ALA A 167 -18.22 0.25 -10.51
CA ALA A 167 -16.86 0.64 -10.84
C ALA A 167 -16.66 2.15 -10.85
N GLN A 168 -17.62 2.90 -11.43
CA GLN A 168 -17.62 4.36 -11.43
C GLN A 168 -17.67 4.91 -10.01
N GLN A 169 -18.57 4.40 -9.16
CA GLN A 169 -18.66 4.80 -7.75
C GLN A 169 -17.35 4.51 -6.99
N ALA A 170 -16.78 3.31 -7.15
CA ALA A 170 -15.54 2.94 -6.48
C ALA A 170 -14.37 3.86 -6.89
N LEU A 171 -14.29 4.24 -8.17
CA LEU A 171 -13.28 5.18 -8.66
C LEU A 171 -13.50 6.59 -8.10
N GLN A 172 -14.74 7.08 -8.06
CA GLN A 172 -15.07 8.39 -7.50
C GLN A 172 -14.69 8.49 -6.02
N GLU A 173 -15.01 7.46 -5.22
CA GLU A 173 -14.61 7.40 -3.82
C GLU A 173 -13.08 7.41 -3.65
N LEU A 174 -12.36 6.65 -4.49
CA LEU A 174 -10.89 6.63 -4.47
C LEU A 174 -10.29 8.00 -4.85
N ILE A 175 -10.86 8.69 -5.84
CA ILE A 175 -10.44 10.04 -6.24
C ILE A 175 -10.70 11.04 -5.11
N ALA A 176 -11.90 11.00 -4.51
CA ALA A 176 -12.26 11.89 -3.41
C ALA A 176 -11.29 11.73 -2.23
N PHE A 177 -11.02 10.49 -1.82
CA PHE A 177 -10.05 10.18 -0.77
C PHE A 177 -8.66 10.71 -1.11
N ARG A 178 -8.18 10.48 -2.34
CA ARG A 178 -6.85 10.95 -2.77
C ARG A 178 -6.74 12.47 -2.72
N ARG A 179 -7.76 13.20 -3.19
CA ARG A 179 -7.78 14.67 -3.11
C ARG A 179 -7.78 15.16 -1.67
N GLU A 180 -8.60 14.56 -0.80
CA GLU A 180 -8.65 14.92 0.62
C GLU A 180 -7.31 14.69 1.32
N LYS A 181 -6.61 13.58 1.01
CA LYS A 181 -5.38 13.15 1.67
C LYS A 181 -4.09 13.51 0.93
N GLU A 182 -4.15 14.34 -0.12
CA GLU A 182 -2.99 14.69 -0.95
C GLU A 182 -1.85 15.30 -0.13
N HIS A 183 -2.20 16.19 0.80
CA HIS A 183 -1.26 16.87 1.69
C HIS A 183 -0.46 15.93 2.61
N LEU A 184 -0.90 14.67 2.77
CA LEU A 184 -0.19 13.68 3.60
C LEU A 184 0.94 12.98 2.86
N PHE A 185 1.01 13.05 1.52
CA PHE A 185 2.04 12.37 0.71
C PHE A 185 2.20 10.86 1.02
N ILE A 186 1.10 10.17 1.36
CA ILE A 186 1.12 8.74 1.71
C ILE A 186 1.47 7.82 0.52
N SER A 187 1.27 8.32 -0.71
CA SER A 187 1.64 7.68 -1.97
C SER A 187 1.75 8.74 -3.07
N ASP A 188 2.50 8.43 -4.13
CA ASP A 188 2.46 9.18 -5.39
C ASP A 188 1.14 8.89 -6.13
N TYR A 189 0.18 9.82 -6.04
CA TYR A 189 -1.12 9.70 -6.70
C TYR A 189 -1.07 10.02 -8.19
N LEU A 190 -0.12 10.84 -8.63
CA LEU A 190 0.06 11.17 -10.04
C LEU A 190 0.56 9.93 -10.79
N ASP A 191 1.57 9.25 -10.27
CA ASP A 191 2.02 7.96 -10.82
C ASP A 191 0.90 6.91 -10.76
N ALA A 192 0.16 6.84 -9.64
CA ALA A 192 -0.96 5.90 -9.49
C ALA A 192 -2.03 6.09 -10.58
N ALA A 193 -2.48 7.33 -10.80
CA ALA A 193 -3.54 7.64 -11.75
C ALA A 193 -3.04 7.66 -13.20
N ALA A 194 -1.97 8.41 -13.49
CA ALA A 194 -1.53 8.69 -14.85
C ALA A 194 -0.81 7.50 -15.50
N TYR A 195 -0.10 6.69 -14.72
CA TYR A 195 0.67 5.57 -15.25
C TYR A 195 0.05 4.24 -14.89
N ARG A 196 -0.25 3.97 -13.61
CA ARG A 196 -0.68 2.62 -13.21
C ARG A 196 -2.11 2.33 -13.64
N GLU A 197 -3.07 3.16 -13.25
CA GLU A 197 -4.48 2.93 -13.57
C GLU A 197 -4.71 3.05 -15.07
N ARG A 198 -4.28 4.15 -15.71
CA ARG A 198 -4.47 4.33 -17.17
C ARG A 198 -3.78 3.27 -18.05
N ARG A 199 -2.65 2.66 -17.62
CA ARG A 199 -2.00 1.59 -18.41
C ARG A 199 -2.59 0.21 -18.14
N ASN A 200 -3.07 -0.06 -16.93
CA ASN A 200 -3.55 -1.39 -16.56
C ASN A 200 -5.07 -1.56 -16.72
N VAL A 201 -5.84 -0.47 -16.63
CA VAL A 201 -7.30 -0.48 -16.75
C VAL A 201 -7.70 -0.11 -18.17
N LYS A 202 -8.24 -1.09 -18.90
CA LYS A 202 -8.75 -0.89 -20.27
C LYS A 202 -10.05 -0.11 -20.23
N GLU A 203 -10.14 0.91 -21.08
CA GLU A 203 -11.31 1.78 -21.24
C GLU A 203 -11.66 2.60 -19.98
N ILE A 204 -10.67 2.89 -19.12
CA ILE A 204 -10.88 3.64 -17.86
C ILE A 204 -11.56 5.00 -18.08
N ASP A 205 -11.34 5.64 -19.23
CA ASP A 205 -11.92 6.94 -19.55
C ASP A 205 -13.45 6.92 -19.57
N ARG A 206 -14.07 5.77 -19.87
CA ARG A 206 -15.53 5.59 -19.82
C ARG A 206 -16.10 5.84 -18.43
N LEU A 207 -15.34 5.56 -17.37
CA LEU A 207 -15.80 5.76 -15.98
C LEU A 207 -15.96 7.23 -15.61
N PHE A 208 -15.44 8.15 -16.43
CA PHE A 208 -15.60 9.59 -16.24
C PHE A 208 -16.74 10.19 -17.08
N GLU A 209 -17.39 9.39 -17.93
CA GLU A 209 -18.52 9.83 -18.75
C GLU A 209 -19.82 9.87 -17.91
N ASP A 210 -20.63 10.90 -18.14
CA ASP A 210 -21.95 11.01 -17.53
C ASP A 210 -22.91 10.01 -18.18
N VAL A 211 -23.49 9.13 -17.35
CA VAL A 211 -24.38 8.04 -17.79
C VAL A 211 -25.65 8.55 -18.50
N GLU A 212 -26.00 9.83 -18.34
CA GLU A 212 -27.19 10.46 -18.94
C GLU A 212 -27.09 10.69 -20.46
N THR A 213 -25.88 10.80 -21.03
CA THR A 213 -25.70 11.14 -22.45
C THR A 213 -25.91 10.00 -23.44
N SER A 214 -26.13 8.77 -22.97
CA SER A 214 -26.29 7.58 -23.83
C SER A 214 -27.74 7.14 -24.06
N SER A 215 -28.73 7.86 -23.49
CA SER A 215 -30.16 7.55 -23.67
C SER A 215 -30.88 8.35 -24.76
N SER A 216 -30.20 9.33 -25.39
CA SER A 216 -30.79 10.26 -26.36
C SER A 216 -30.43 9.96 -27.83
N ALA A 217 -29.91 8.77 -28.11
CA ALA A 217 -29.71 8.27 -29.47
C ALA A 217 -30.50 6.95 -29.69
N ASN A 218 -31.82 7.08 -29.81
CA ASN A 218 -32.70 6.12 -30.47
C ASN A 218 -33.76 6.89 -31.25
#